data_AF-A0A3D0RT79-F1
#
_entry.id   AF-A0A3D0RT79-F1
#
_cell.length_a   1.000
_cell.length_b   1.000
_cell.length_c   1.000
_cell.angle_alpha   90.00
_cell.angle_beta   90.00
_cell.angle_gamma   90.00
#
_symmetry.space_group_name_H-M   'P 1'
#
loop_
_entity.id
_entity.type
_entity.pdbx_description
1 polymer ?
#
loop_
_entity_poly.entity_id
_entity_poly.type
_entity_poly.pdbx_seq_one_letter_code
_entity_poly.pdbx_strand_id
1 'polypeptide(L)'
;MVVGFATLALPPMTHDNVYIHTRLWIPSLIVFIVGAITLVASFARSEEKPFLPSVLIAYAFFLPINAVGFGLSAGLDDVWLQGLIVFVVHLSLVSIIGLITLFILRIRPSAGGVILSVIAILLFVATLVSVAGAGITSRNEATATLPASTPTNQNQTLQTLTPSLTLNPTQTPRVSTPTPGTPSPVPVTLDVTLPPTETPTVTLTIQPTPTYARIQANEGGGANLREAPGPDGTYIMTLLNGTIVETYGEFEVVNNITWVKVYATLNGQQIEGWLLESVVAYATPAPNFGATSTPAVTTTPTP
;
A
#
# COMPACT_ATOMS: atom_id res chain seq x y z
N MET A 1 -2.16 -19.00 0.27
CA MET A 1 -3.14 -20.03 0.64
C MET A 1 -4.47 -19.83 -0.09
N VAL A 2 -5.43 -19.01 0.40
CA VAL A 2 -6.77 -18.89 -0.24
C VAL A 2 -6.68 -18.48 -1.73
N VAL A 3 -5.82 -17.51 -2.04
CA VAL A 3 -5.64 -17.02 -3.41
C VAL A 3 -5.03 -18.07 -4.35
N GLY A 4 -4.09 -18.91 -3.88
CA GLY A 4 -3.48 -19.96 -4.71
C GLY A 4 -4.38 -21.17 -4.94
N PHE A 5 -5.32 -21.44 -4.04
CA PHE A 5 -6.39 -22.40 -4.31
C PHE A 5 -7.38 -21.87 -5.35
N ALA A 6 -7.71 -20.57 -5.30
CA ALA A 6 -8.63 -19.96 -6.26
C ALA A 6 -8.09 -19.98 -7.70
N THR A 7 -6.76 -19.90 -7.90
CA THR A 7 -6.14 -19.97 -9.23
C THR A 7 -6.28 -21.34 -9.90
N LEU A 8 -6.50 -22.41 -9.13
CA LEU A 8 -6.78 -23.74 -9.69
C LEU A 8 -8.17 -23.83 -10.35
N ALA A 9 -9.11 -22.96 -9.94
CA ALA A 9 -10.46 -22.90 -10.49
C ALA A 9 -10.58 -21.95 -11.70
N LEU A 10 -9.51 -21.21 -12.01
CA LEU A 10 -9.46 -20.21 -13.08
C LEU A 10 -8.69 -20.75 -14.29
N PRO A 11 -8.94 -20.22 -15.50
CA PRO A 11 -8.14 -20.54 -16.68
C PRO A 11 -6.64 -20.26 -16.44
N PRO A 12 -5.71 -20.92 -17.16
CA PRO A 12 -4.28 -20.73 -16.95
C PRO A 12 -3.87 -19.28 -17.19
N MET A 13 -3.53 -18.56 -16.12
CA MET A 13 -3.03 -17.19 -16.14
C MET A 13 -1.49 -17.19 -15.98
N THR A 14 -0.80 -16.20 -16.54
CA THR A 14 0.65 -16.04 -16.36
C THR A 14 0.95 -15.53 -14.93
N HIS A 15 1.89 -16.19 -14.24
CA HIS A 15 2.20 -15.93 -12.83
C HIS A 15 3.50 -15.12 -12.65
N ASP A 16 3.79 -14.22 -13.58
CA ASP A 16 5.11 -13.55 -13.70
C ASP A 16 5.49 -12.76 -12.44
N ASN A 17 4.53 -12.13 -11.77
CA ASN A 17 4.76 -11.41 -10.52
C ASN A 17 5.28 -12.31 -9.39
N VAL A 18 4.84 -13.57 -9.31
CA VAL A 18 5.30 -14.51 -8.28
C VAL A 18 6.76 -14.87 -8.50
N TYR A 19 7.16 -15.05 -9.75
CA TYR A 19 8.56 -15.33 -10.11
C TYR A 19 9.49 -14.14 -9.83
N ILE A 20 9.02 -12.91 -10.01
CA ILE A 20 9.80 -11.69 -9.70
C ILE A 20 10.11 -11.61 -8.20
N HIS A 21 9.15 -11.93 -7.34
CA HIS A 21 9.32 -11.87 -5.87
C HIS A 21 10.02 -13.09 -5.27
N THR A 22 10.26 -14.12 -6.08
CA THR A 22 10.95 -15.36 -5.70
C THR A 22 12.44 -15.32 -6.08
N ARG A 23 12.92 -14.22 -6.68
CA ARG A 23 14.33 -14.04 -7.08
C ARG A 23 15.03 -13.03 -6.18
N LEU A 24 16.33 -13.26 -5.95
CA LEU A 24 17.18 -12.34 -5.22
C LEU A 24 17.51 -11.13 -6.12
N TRP A 25 17.10 -9.93 -5.71
CA TRP A 25 17.34 -8.69 -6.47
C TRP A 25 18.29 -7.76 -5.72
N ILE A 26 19.27 -7.18 -6.41
CA ILE A 26 20.28 -6.32 -5.75
C ILE A 26 19.64 -5.08 -5.10
N PRO A 27 18.70 -4.36 -5.75
CA PRO A 27 18.05 -3.20 -5.13
C PRO A 27 17.26 -3.54 -3.86
N SER A 28 16.59 -4.70 -3.79
CA SER A 28 15.88 -5.10 -2.57
C SER A 28 16.85 -5.37 -1.43
N LEU A 29 18.01 -5.96 -1.70
CA LEU A 29 19.07 -6.15 -0.70
C LEU A 29 19.59 -4.82 -0.14
N ILE A 30 19.77 -3.79 -0.97
CA ILE A 30 20.22 -2.47 -0.52
C ILE A 30 19.21 -1.84 0.43
N VAL A 31 17.93 -1.79 0.04
CA VAL A 31 16.85 -1.25 0.89
C VAL A 31 16.78 -1.99 2.22
N PHE A 32 16.97 -3.31 2.17
CA PHE A 32 16.91 -4.18 3.33
C PHE A 32 18.10 -3.99 4.29
N ILE A 33 19.31 -3.78 3.77
CA ILE A 33 20.49 -3.41 4.57
C ILE A 33 20.26 -2.08 5.29
N VAL A 34 19.76 -1.07 4.57
CA VAL A 34 19.48 0.26 5.15
C VAL A 34 18.42 0.16 6.26
N GLY A 35 17.35 -0.61 6.03
CA GLY A 35 16.32 -0.87 7.03
C GLY A 35 16.86 -1.57 8.28
N ALA A 36 17.69 -2.59 8.11
CA ALA A 36 18.30 -3.32 9.23
C ALA A 36 19.18 -2.42 10.11
N ILE A 37 20.03 -1.61 9.48
CA ILE A 37 20.94 -0.68 10.18
C ILE A 37 20.11 0.36 10.94
N THR A 38 19.13 0.99 10.28
CA THR A 38 18.30 2.02 10.92
C THR A 38 17.46 1.46 12.06
N LEU A 39 16.91 0.25 11.92
CA LEU A 39 16.17 -0.42 13.00
C LEU A 39 17.05 -0.61 14.24
N VAL A 40 18.22 -1.23 14.06
CA VAL A 40 19.11 -1.56 15.17
C VAL A 40 19.70 -0.31 15.79
N ALA A 41 20.11 0.67 14.98
CA ALA A 41 20.61 1.95 15.47
C ALA A 41 19.53 2.72 16.26
N SER A 42 18.27 2.66 15.82
CA SER A 42 17.17 3.34 16.53
C SER A 42 16.89 2.69 17.89
N PHE A 43 16.83 1.36 17.96
CA PHE A 43 16.65 0.66 19.25
C PHE A 43 17.86 0.84 20.19
N ALA A 44 19.07 0.95 19.65
CA ALA A 44 20.26 1.19 20.44
C ALA A 44 20.33 2.61 21.00
N ARG A 45 19.64 3.57 20.38
CA ARG A 45 19.73 5.00 20.72
C ARG A 45 18.49 5.56 21.44
N SER A 46 17.31 4.96 21.26
CA SER A 46 16.06 5.36 21.94
C SER A 46 15.15 4.15 22.20
N GLU A 47 14.40 4.16 23.30
CA GLU A 47 13.37 3.16 23.63
C GLU A 47 12.07 3.35 22.83
N GLU A 48 11.95 4.46 22.08
CA GLU A 48 10.83 4.69 21.17
C GLU A 48 10.87 3.72 19.99
N LYS A 49 9.74 3.04 19.76
CA LYS A 49 9.61 1.99 18.76
C LYS A 49 9.77 2.58 17.35
N PRO A 50 10.83 2.25 16.60
CA PRO A 50 11.03 2.75 15.24
C PRO A 50 10.01 2.15 14.26
N PHE A 51 8.93 2.88 13.99
CA PHE A 51 7.85 2.39 13.13
C PHE A 51 8.26 2.25 11.66
N LEU A 52 9.01 3.20 11.10
CA LEU A 52 9.42 3.19 9.69
C LEU A 52 10.33 1.99 9.32
N PRO A 53 11.45 1.77 10.03
CA PRO A 53 12.35 0.64 9.74
C PRO A 53 11.67 -0.71 10.01
N SER A 54 10.79 -0.78 11.03
CA SER A 54 10.04 -1.99 11.34
C SER A 54 9.09 -2.38 10.21
N VAL A 55 8.38 -1.41 9.63
CA VAL A 55 7.48 -1.64 8.48
C VAL A 55 8.27 -2.06 7.24
N LEU A 56 9.41 -1.44 6.98
CA LEU A 56 10.26 -1.76 5.84
C LEU A 56 10.74 -3.22 5.87
N ILE A 57 11.21 -3.67 7.04
CA ILE A 57 11.69 -5.04 7.24
C ILE A 57 10.51 -6.02 7.18
N ALA A 58 9.37 -5.70 7.79
CA ALA A 58 8.18 -6.54 7.73
C ALA A 58 7.75 -6.77 6.28
N TYR A 59 7.65 -5.71 5.48
CA TYR A 59 7.29 -5.83 4.07
C TYR A 59 8.25 -6.75 3.31
N ALA A 60 9.56 -6.58 3.49
CA ALA A 60 10.58 -7.39 2.83
C ALA A 60 10.53 -8.88 3.22
N PHE A 61 10.10 -9.22 4.44
CA PHE A 61 9.87 -10.62 4.84
C PHE A 61 8.52 -11.17 4.35
N PHE A 62 7.48 -10.34 4.31
CA PHE A 62 6.14 -10.75 3.91
C PHE A 62 6.07 -11.18 2.45
N LEU A 63 6.83 -10.54 1.56
CA LEU A 63 6.83 -10.89 0.14
C LEU A 63 7.24 -12.35 -0.14
N PRO A 64 8.44 -12.81 0.27
CA PRO A 64 8.88 -14.17 0.00
C PRO A 64 8.05 -15.22 0.76
N ILE A 65 7.62 -14.95 2.00
CA ILE A 65 6.78 -15.91 2.74
C ILE A 65 5.38 -16.07 2.13
N ASN A 66 4.81 -14.99 1.59
CA ASN A 66 3.55 -15.06 0.84
C ASN A 66 3.72 -15.85 -0.46
N ALA A 67 4.86 -15.71 -1.16
CA ALA A 67 5.18 -16.52 -2.33
C ALA A 67 5.28 -18.02 -2.00
N VAL A 68 5.89 -18.39 -0.86
CA VAL A 68 5.89 -19.77 -0.36
C VAL A 68 4.47 -20.28 -0.14
N GLY A 69 3.66 -19.52 0.59
CA GLY A 69 2.28 -19.88 0.90
C GLY A 69 1.36 -19.90 -0.31
N PHE A 70 1.71 -19.21 -1.41
CA PHE A 70 1.05 -19.31 -2.70
C PHE A 70 1.50 -20.57 -3.46
N GLY A 71 2.82 -20.78 -3.59
CA GLY A 71 3.40 -21.92 -4.31
C GLY A 71 2.94 -23.28 -3.75
N LEU A 72 2.89 -23.41 -2.41
CA LEU A 72 2.35 -24.61 -1.76
C LEU A 72 0.87 -24.84 -2.08
N SER A 73 0.05 -23.78 -2.08
CA SER A 73 -1.39 -23.90 -2.39
C SER A 73 -1.70 -24.10 -3.87
N ALA A 74 -0.82 -23.62 -4.75
CA ALA A 74 -0.97 -23.73 -6.21
C ALA A 74 -0.32 -25.00 -6.79
N GLY A 75 0.36 -25.81 -5.96
CA GLY A 75 1.06 -27.02 -6.41
C GLY A 75 2.33 -26.73 -7.25
N LEU A 76 2.96 -25.58 -7.03
CA LEU A 76 4.16 -25.17 -7.76
C LEU A 76 5.41 -25.56 -6.96
N ASP A 77 5.93 -26.76 -7.21
CA ASP A 77 7.03 -27.37 -6.46
C ASP A 77 8.34 -26.54 -6.50
N ASP A 78 8.60 -25.85 -7.61
CA ASP A 78 9.81 -25.05 -7.81
C ASP A 78 9.72 -23.68 -7.11
N VAL A 79 8.52 -23.09 -7.10
CA VAL A 79 8.29 -21.71 -6.61
C VAL A 79 8.29 -21.65 -5.09
N TRP A 80 7.70 -22.63 -4.41
CA TRP A 80 7.63 -22.58 -2.94
C TRP A 80 9.02 -22.77 -2.31
N LEU A 81 9.84 -23.68 -2.85
CA LEU A 81 11.16 -23.95 -2.31
C LEU A 81 12.08 -22.76 -2.57
N GLN A 82 12.02 -22.17 -3.76
CA GLN A 82 12.80 -20.99 -4.07
C GLN A 82 12.39 -19.76 -3.24
N GLY A 83 11.09 -19.57 -2.99
CA GLY A 83 10.59 -18.51 -2.09
C GLY A 83 11.07 -18.70 -0.65
N LEU A 84 11.16 -19.95 -0.19
CA LEU A 84 11.65 -20.29 1.14
C LEU A 84 13.14 -20.00 1.27
N ILE A 85 13.93 -20.36 0.26
CA ILE A 85 15.36 -20.04 0.21
C ILE A 85 15.56 -18.53 0.27
N VAL A 86 14.80 -17.76 -0.50
CA VAL A 86 14.87 -16.28 -0.46
C VAL A 86 14.51 -15.74 0.92
N PHE A 87 13.44 -16.23 1.55
CA PHE A 87 13.06 -15.82 2.91
C PHE A 87 14.19 -16.08 3.92
N VAL A 88 14.78 -17.27 3.88
CA VAL A 88 15.87 -17.69 4.78
C VAL A 88 17.13 -16.87 4.55
N VAL A 89 17.45 -16.52 3.30
CA VAL A 89 18.56 -15.61 2.95
C VAL A 89 18.33 -14.21 3.51
N HIS A 90 17.12 -13.65 3.39
CA HIS A 90 16.78 -12.36 3.98
C HIS A 90 16.92 -12.40 5.52
N LEU A 91 16.41 -13.45 6.17
CA LEU A 91 16.49 -13.60 7.63
C LEU A 91 17.92 -13.60 8.14
N SER A 92 18.73 -14.40 7.47
CA SER A 92 20.16 -14.56 7.69
C SER A 92 20.92 -13.24 7.52
N LEU A 93 20.68 -12.53 6.42
CA LEU A 93 21.37 -11.27 6.10
C LEU A 93 21.04 -10.14 7.10
N VAL A 94 19.77 -9.96 7.47
CA VAL A 94 19.38 -8.96 8.50
C VAL A 94 20.01 -9.26 9.84
N SER A 95 20.06 -10.55 10.22
CA SER A 95 20.64 -10.94 11.49
C SER A 95 22.13 -10.58 11.56
N ILE A 96 22.89 -10.87 10.49
CA ILE A 96 24.31 -10.50 10.42
C ILE A 96 24.52 -8.98 10.41
N ILE A 97 23.77 -8.24 9.61
CA ILE A 97 23.88 -6.77 9.56
C ILE A 97 23.54 -6.16 10.93
N GLY A 98 22.52 -6.68 11.61
CA GLY A 98 22.18 -6.25 12.96
C GLY A 98 23.30 -6.53 13.97
N LEU A 99 23.90 -7.71 13.93
CA LEU A 99 25.06 -8.05 14.78
C LEU A 99 26.26 -7.15 14.52
N ILE A 100 26.59 -6.89 13.25
CA ILE A 100 27.67 -5.97 12.86
C ILE A 100 27.38 -4.57 13.41
N THR A 101 26.13 -4.10 13.29
CA THR A 101 25.73 -2.78 13.78
C THR A 101 25.87 -2.69 15.30
N LEU A 102 25.42 -3.70 16.05
CA LEU A 102 25.62 -3.77 17.51
C LEU A 102 27.09 -3.83 17.91
N PHE A 103 27.91 -4.55 17.15
CA PHE A 103 29.36 -4.63 17.36
C PHE A 103 30.04 -3.27 17.17
N ILE A 104 29.68 -2.53 16.11
CA ILE A 104 30.15 -1.17 15.85
C ILE A 104 29.71 -0.22 16.98
N LEU A 105 28.46 -0.35 17.44
CA LEU A 105 27.93 0.42 18.58
C LEU A 105 28.52 -0.01 19.93
N ARG A 106 29.39 -1.03 19.95
CA ARG A 106 30.13 -1.53 21.12
C ARG A 106 29.24 -1.92 22.30
N ILE A 107 28.02 -2.35 22.01
CA ILE A 107 27.07 -2.86 23.01
C ILE A 107 27.57 -4.25 23.44
N ARG A 108 27.79 -4.43 24.75
CA ARG A 108 28.29 -5.70 25.28
C ARG A 108 27.20 -6.76 25.18
N PRO A 109 27.44 -7.92 24.54
CA PRO A 109 26.44 -8.97 24.45
C PRO A 109 26.20 -9.58 25.83
N SER A 110 24.93 -9.82 26.16
CA SER A 110 24.57 -10.69 27.28
C SER A 110 24.89 -12.15 26.94
N ALA A 111 24.90 -13.04 27.94
CA ALA A 111 25.10 -14.48 27.68
C ALA A 111 24.11 -15.04 26.65
N GLY A 112 22.84 -14.59 26.69
CA GLY A 112 21.83 -14.89 25.67
C GLY A 112 22.15 -14.28 24.30
N GLY A 113 22.69 -13.05 24.28
CA GLY A 113 23.13 -12.39 23.04
C GLY A 113 24.27 -13.12 22.33
N VAL A 114 25.20 -13.74 23.07
CA VAL A 114 26.26 -14.57 22.49
C VAL A 114 25.68 -15.82 21.83
N ILE A 115 24.76 -16.51 22.50
CA ILE A 115 24.08 -17.69 21.94
C ILE A 115 23.31 -17.32 20.65
N LEU A 116 22.55 -16.22 20.68
CA LEU A 116 21.83 -15.74 19.50
C LEU A 116 22.78 -15.35 18.35
N SER A 117 23.94 -14.75 18.68
CA SER A 117 24.95 -14.41 17.68
C SER A 117 25.54 -15.66 17.01
N VAL A 118 25.83 -16.70 17.78
CA VAL A 118 26.31 -17.99 17.23
C VAL A 118 25.25 -18.63 16.34
N ILE A 119 23.99 -18.66 16.78
CA ILE A 119 22.87 -19.20 15.98
C ILE A 119 22.72 -18.43 14.66
N ALA A 120 22.76 -17.10 14.71
CA ALA A 120 22.66 -16.25 13.53
C ALA A 120 23.80 -16.51 12.53
N ILE A 121 25.05 -16.66 13.02
CA ILE A 121 26.21 -16.98 12.17
C ILE A 121 26.05 -18.38 11.56
N LEU A 122 25.62 -19.38 12.34
CA LEU A 122 25.38 -20.73 11.82
C LEU A 122 24.29 -20.74 10.76
N LEU A 123 23.18 -20.03 10.99
CA LEU A 123 22.14 -19.84 9.98
C LEU A 123 22.71 -19.18 8.73
N PHE A 124 23.53 -18.14 8.87
CA PHE A 124 24.16 -17.47 7.74
C PHE A 124 25.06 -18.39 6.93
N VAL A 125 25.92 -19.16 7.58
CA VAL A 125 26.75 -20.16 6.90
C VAL A 125 25.89 -21.22 6.21
N ALA A 126 24.84 -21.73 6.87
CA ALA A 126 23.91 -22.69 6.26
C ALA A 126 23.24 -22.08 5.01
N THR A 127 22.80 -20.83 5.07
CA THR A 127 22.20 -20.15 3.90
C THR A 127 23.18 -20.01 2.74
N LEU A 128 24.44 -19.66 3.01
CA LEU A 128 25.47 -19.57 1.97
C LEU A 128 25.73 -20.92 1.31
N VAL A 129 25.80 -22.00 2.11
CA VAL A 129 25.97 -23.36 1.58
C VAL A 129 24.75 -23.78 0.75
N SER A 130 23.53 -23.47 1.19
CA SER A 130 22.31 -23.78 0.43
C SER A 130 22.25 -23.01 -0.90
N VAL A 131 22.62 -21.72 -0.93
CA VAL A 131 22.64 -20.92 -2.17
C VAL A 131 23.76 -21.37 -3.11
N ALA A 132 24.95 -21.68 -2.58
CA ALA A 132 26.07 -22.18 -3.37
C ALA A 132 25.82 -23.60 -3.90
N GLY A 133 25.19 -24.45 -3.08
CA GLY A 133 24.84 -25.84 -3.42
C GLY A 133 23.66 -25.96 -4.36
N ALA A 134 22.72 -25.01 -4.34
CA ALA A 134 21.62 -24.93 -5.32
C ALA A 134 22.10 -24.51 -6.71
N GLY A 135 23.37 -24.08 -6.84
CA GLY A 135 23.88 -23.45 -8.03
C GLY A 135 23.26 -22.07 -8.21
N ILE A 136 24.08 -21.06 -8.45
CA ILE A 136 23.58 -19.78 -8.96
C ILE A 136 23.06 -20.10 -10.36
N THR A 137 21.79 -20.50 -10.48
CA THR A 137 21.07 -20.55 -11.75
C THR A 137 20.80 -19.10 -12.17
N SER A 138 21.89 -18.40 -12.45
CA SER A 138 21.95 -17.36 -13.46
C SER A 138 21.66 -18.04 -14.80
N ARG A 139 20.41 -18.50 -15.00
CA ARG A 139 19.81 -18.33 -16.31
C ARG A 139 19.70 -16.82 -16.46
N ASN A 140 20.75 -16.25 -17.03
CA ASN A 140 20.68 -14.97 -17.69
C ASN A 140 19.67 -15.12 -18.83
N GLU A 141 18.39 -15.07 -18.50
CA GLU A 141 17.32 -14.71 -19.42
C GLU A 141 16.97 -13.23 -19.18
N ALA A 142 18.01 -12.41 -19.00
CA ALA A 142 17.99 -11.00 -19.33
C ALA A 142 18.41 -10.81 -20.80
N THR A 143 17.79 -11.60 -21.67
CA THR A 143 17.57 -11.25 -23.08
C THR A 143 16.11 -11.55 -23.37
N ALA A 144 15.21 -10.87 -22.65
CA ALA A 144 13.95 -10.50 -23.27
C ALA A 144 14.33 -9.46 -24.34
N THR A 145 14.67 -9.98 -25.53
CA THR A 145 14.51 -9.24 -26.77
C THR A 145 13.21 -8.47 -26.68
N LEU A 146 13.26 -7.16 -26.93
CA LEU A 146 12.07 -6.42 -27.34
C LEU A 146 11.28 -7.33 -28.31
N PRO A 147 9.97 -7.52 -28.17
CA PRO A 147 9.21 -8.18 -29.21
C PRO A 147 9.33 -7.31 -30.46
N ALA A 148 10.26 -7.67 -31.34
CA ALA A 148 10.26 -7.25 -32.72
C ALA A 148 8.98 -7.81 -33.31
N SER A 149 8.02 -6.93 -33.57
CA SER A 149 6.80 -7.20 -34.32
C SER A 149 7.18 -7.77 -35.69
N THR A 150 7.24 -9.09 -35.77
CA THR A 150 7.37 -9.82 -37.03
C THR A 150 6.03 -10.48 -37.30
N PRO A 151 5.33 -10.15 -38.40
CA PRO A 151 4.03 -10.72 -38.70
C PRO A 151 4.23 -12.13 -39.26
N THR A 152 4.15 -13.14 -38.41
CA THR A 152 3.98 -14.52 -38.89
C THR A 152 2.51 -14.75 -39.19
N ASN A 153 2.18 -14.80 -40.48
CA ASN A 153 0.89 -15.26 -40.98
C ASN A 153 0.64 -16.69 -40.49
N GLN A 154 -0.17 -16.83 -39.45
CA GLN A 154 -0.86 -18.08 -39.15
C GLN A 154 -2.32 -17.90 -39.53
N ASN A 155 -2.74 -18.70 -40.51
CA ASN A 155 -4.12 -18.82 -40.95
C ASN A 155 -4.97 -19.30 -39.76
N GLN A 156 -5.56 -18.36 -39.01
CA GLN A 156 -6.66 -18.65 -38.10
C GLN A 156 -7.95 -18.66 -38.92
N THR A 157 -8.59 -19.82 -38.98
CA THR A 157 -9.98 -19.93 -39.40
C THR A 157 -10.84 -19.15 -38.39
N LEU A 158 -11.49 -18.09 -38.87
CA LEU A 158 -12.49 -17.35 -38.10
C LEU A 158 -13.64 -18.31 -37.75
N GLN A 159 -13.73 -18.73 -36.49
CA GLN A 159 -14.99 -19.20 -35.94
C GLN A 159 -15.76 -18.01 -35.39
N THR A 160 -16.74 -17.55 -36.17
CA THR A 160 -17.73 -16.58 -35.73
C THR A 160 -18.70 -17.28 -34.77
N LEU A 161 -18.52 -17.09 -33.47
CA LEU A 161 -19.54 -17.46 -32.48
C LEU A 161 -20.49 -16.27 -32.29
N THR A 162 -21.58 -16.29 -33.05
CA THR A 162 -22.74 -15.43 -32.83
C THR A 162 -23.42 -15.85 -31.51
N PRO A 163 -23.61 -14.97 -30.51
CA PRO A 163 -24.42 -15.32 -29.35
C PRO A 163 -25.89 -15.36 -29.78
N SER A 164 -26.53 -16.54 -29.78
CA SER A 164 -27.98 -16.63 -29.77
C SER A 164 -28.47 -16.71 -28.33
N LEU A 165 -29.24 -15.71 -27.90
CA LEU A 165 -29.99 -15.76 -26.65
C LEU A 165 -31.19 -16.67 -26.88
N THR A 166 -31.12 -17.91 -26.39
CA THR A 166 -32.28 -18.79 -26.30
C THR A 166 -32.81 -18.73 -24.86
N LEU A 167 -34.00 -18.15 -24.68
CA LEU A 167 -34.72 -18.18 -23.41
C LEU A 167 -35.31 -19.58 -23.21
N ASN A 168 -34.77 -20.35 -22.28
CA ASN A 168 -35.34 -21.63 -21.85
C ASN A 168 -36.11 -21.43 -20.53
N PRO A 169 -37.44 -21.59 -20.49
CA PRO A 169 -38.20 -21.52 -19.24
C PRO A 169 -37.95 -22.81 -18.43
N THR A 170 -37.24 -22.69 -17.31
CA THR A 170 -37.05 -23.82 -16.39
C THR A 170 -38.15 -23.81 -15.33
N GLN A 171 -38.81 -24.97 -15.20
CA GLN A 171 -39.97 -25.24 -14.36
C GLN A 171 -39.63 -25.19 -12.86
N THR A 172 -40.51 -24.53 -12.11
CA THR A 172 -40.50 -24.39 -10.64
C THR A 172 -40.89 -25.70 -9.95
N PRO A 173 -40.14 -26.21 -8.96
CA PRO A 173 -40.63 -27.29 -8.10
C PRO A 173 -41.73 -26.80 -7.15
N ARG A 174 -42.87 -27.49 -7.17
CA ARG A 174 -44.03 -27.28 -6.28
C ARG A 174 -43.73 -27.87 -4.91
N VAL A 175 -43.67 -27.05 -3.87
CA VAL A 175 -43.69 -27.50 -2.46
C VAL A 175 -45.11 -27.38 -1.94
N SER A 176 -45.61 -28.46 -1.33
CA SER A 176 -46.97 -28.62 -0.85
C SER A 176 -47.27 -27.76 0.37
N THR A 177 -48.42 -27.09 0.32
CA THR A 177 -49.07 -26.37 1.42
C THR A 177 -49.74 -27.35 2.40
N PRO A 178 -49.61 -27.15 3.72
CA PRO A 178 -50.65 -27.52 4.67
C PRO A 178 -51.32 -26.27 5.26
N THR A 179 -52.63 -26.27 5.32
CA THR A 179 -53.49 -25.30 6.03
C THR A 179 -54.50 -26.11 6.86
N PRO A 180 -55.27 -25.52 7.79
CA PRO A 180 -54.96 -24.66 8.95
C PRO A 180 -55.38 -25.31 10.29
N GLY A 181 -54.79 -24.88 11.41
CA GLY A 181 -55.31 -25.11 12.76
C GLY A 181 -55.14 -23.85 13.62
N THR A 182 -56.25 -23.34 14.15
CA THR A 182 -56.41 -22.14 15.01
C THR A 182 -56.81 -22.61 16.43
N PRO A 183 -56.74 -21.84 17.55
CA PRO A 183 -55.88 -20.72 18.00
C PRO A 183 -55.12 -21.05 19.32
N SER A 184 -54.17 -20.22 19.76
CA SER A 184 -54.09 -19.71 21.16
C SER A 184 -52.82 -18.84 21.37
N PRO A 185 -52.91 -17.61 21.91
CA PRO A 185 -51.74 -16.83 22.28
C PRO A 185 -51.34 -17.16 23.73
N VAL A 186 -50.16 -17.76 23.90
CA VAL A 186 -49.46 -17.77 25.21
C VAL A 186 -48.31 -16.77 25.11
N PRO A 187 -48.25 -15.72 25.94
CA PRO A 187 -47.17 -14.77 25.89
C PRO A 187 -45.96 -15.35 26.64
N VAL A 188 -44.84 -15.52 25.95
CA VAL A 188 -43.53 -15.71 26.60
C VAL A 188 -42.62 -14.59 26.13
N THR A 189 -42.85 -13.39 26.67
CA THR A 189 -41.89 -12.29 26.61
C THR A 189 -40.99 -12.39 27.83
N LEU A 190 -39.81 -12.99 27.69
CA LEU A 190 -38.69 -12.64 28.56
C LEU A 190 -37.92 -11.53 27.86
N ASP A 191 -38.14 -10.30 28.32
CA ASP A 191 -37.32 -9.15 28.00
C ASP A 191 -35.99 -9.29 28.76
N VAL A 192 -34.95 -9.72 28.06
CA VAL A 192 -33.57 -9.66 28.57
C VAL A 192 -32.88 -8.52 27.84
N THR A 193 -32.98 -7.33 28.43
CA THR A 193 -32.20 -6.17 28.01
C THR A 193 -30.81 -6.24 28.65
N LEU A 194 -29.77 -6.39 27.82
CA LEU A 194 -28.37 -6.29 28.26
C LEU A 194 -27.97 -4.80 28.38
N PRO A 195 -27.23 -4.40 29.43
CA PRO A 195 -26.74 -3.03 29.54
C PRO A 195 -25.71 -2.74 28.44
N PRO A 196 -25.66 -1.50 27.91
CA PRO A 196 -24.65 -1.12 26.92
C PRO A 196 -23.25 -1.27 27.51
N THR A 197 -22.34 -1.90 26.76
CA THR A 197 -20.92 -2.01 27.10
C THR A 197 -20.17 -0.83 26.49
N GLU A 198 -19.53 -0.03 27.34
CA GLU A 198 -18.61 1.04 26.95
C GLU A 198 -17.37 0.44 26.28
N THR A 199 -17.41 0.31 24.94
CA THR A 199 -16.26 -0.08 24.14
C THR A 199 -15.45 1.17 23.82
N PRO A 200 -14.15 1.26 24.18
CA PRO A 200 -13.35 2.42 23.82
C PRO A 200 -13.22 2.52 22.29
N THR A 201 -13.78 3.58 21.72
CA THR A 201 -13.65 3.90 20.30
C THR A 201 -12.25 4.48 20.05
N VAL A 202 -11.40 3.74 19.33
CA VAL A 202 -10.12 4.25 18.84
C VAL A 202 -10.38 5.06 17.57
N THR A 203 -10.34 6.39 17.68
CA THR A 203 -10.41 7.29 16.52
C THR A 203 -9.02 7.38 15.88
N LEU A 204 -8.85 6.82 14.69
CA LEU A 204 -7.65 7.00 13.89
C LEU A 204 -7.74 8.36 13.18
N THR A 205 -6.80 9.28 13.47
CA THR A 205 -6.65 10.52 12.71
C THR A 205 -5.93 10.22 11.41
N ILE A 206 -6.65 10.27 10.28
CA ILE A 206 -6.03 10.16 8.96
C ILE A 206 -5.31 11.48 8.62
N GLN A 207 -4.04 11.40 8.19
CA GLN A 207 -3.32 12.54 7.62
C GLN A 207 -3.92 12.84 6.23
N PRO A 208 -4.29 14.09 5.92
CA PRO A 208 -4.82 14.43 4.60
C PRO A 208 -3.78 14.17 3.50
N THR A 209 -4.22 13.62 2.37
CA THR A 209 -3.38 13.41 1.19
C THR A 209 -3.07 14.76 0.52
N PRO A 210 -1.80 15.10 0.22
CA PRO A 210 -1.46 16.34 -0.47
C PRO A 210 -1.95 16.30 -1.93
N THR A 211 -2.47 17.44 -2.39
CA THR A 211 -2.75 17.71 -3.80
C THR A 211 -1.56 18.43 -4.42
N TYR A 212 -1.08 17.94 -5.56
CA TYR A 212 -0.01 18.58 -6.32
C TYR A 212 -0.57 19.63 -7.28
N ALA A 213 0.06 20.81 -7.26
CA ALA A 213 -0.25 21.90 -8.18
C ALA A 213 1.03 22.49 -8.77
N ARG A 214 0.89 23.16 -9.90
CA ARG A 214 1.96 23.85 -10.60
C ARG A 214 1.75 25.35 -10.53
N ILE A 215 2.80 26.10 -10.24
CA ILE A 215 2.75 27.56 -10.31
C ILE A 215 2.63 27.99 -11.77
N GLN A 216 1.61 28.79 -12.06
CA GLN A 216 1.33 29.35 -13.37
C GLN A 216 0.73 30.75 -13.21
N ALA A 217 1.61 31.74 -13.06
CA ALA A 217 1.23 33.14 -13.13
C ALA A 217 1.19 33.63 -14.58
N ASN A 218 0.15 34.38 -14.94
CA ASN A 218 0.03 34.98 -16.27
C ASN A 218 1.01 36.14 -16.50
N GLU A 219 1.51 36.75 -15.42
CA GLU A 219 2.39 37.92 -15.43
C GLU A 219 3.59 37.68 -14.51
N GLY A 220 4.75 38.27 -14.83
CA GLY A 220 5.93 38.25 -13.94
C GLY A 220 6.71 36.93 -13.85
N GLY A 221 6.31 35.87 -14.57
CA GLY A 221 7.08 34.62 -14.66
C GLY A 221 7.08 33.74 -13.40
N GLY A 222 6.32 34.10 -12.37
CA GLY A 222 6.23 33.38 -11.10
C GLY A 222 5.20 33.95 -10.13
N ALA A 223 5.05 33.31 -8.98
CA ALA A 223 4.11 33.67 -7.92
C ALA A 223 4.83 34.03 -6.61
N ASN A 224 4.33 35.04 -5.91
CA ASN A 224 4.93 35.52 -4.66
C ASN A 224 4.38 34.75 -3.46
N LEU A 225 5.24 33.97 -2.81
CA LEU A 225 4.96 33.23 -1.58
C LEU A 225 5.02 34.17 -0.37
N ARG A 226 3.98 34.11 0.48
CA ARG A 226 3.84 34.97 1.66
C ARG A 226 3.66 34.18 2.95
N GLU A 227 4.00 34.77 4.08
CA GLU A 227 3.84 34.14 5.40
C GLU A 227 2.37 34.07 5.86
N ALA A 228 1.56 35.06 5.47
CA ALA A 228 0.15 35.14 5.80
C ALA A 228 -0.67 35.55 4.55
N PRO A 229 -1.97 35.21 4.48
CA PRO A 229 -2.81 35.65 3.39
C PRO A 229 -3.12 37.15 3.49
N GLY A 230 -3.29 37.79 2.34
CA GLY A 230 -3.61 39.22 2.25
C GLY A 230 -2.40 40.13 1.98
N PRO A 231 -2.64 41.45 1.86
CA PRO A 231 -1.63 42.43 1.47
C PRO A 231 -0.58 42.67 2.56
N ASP A 232 -0.95 42.46 3.83
CA ASP A 232 -0.07 42.63 4.99
C ASP A 232 0.86 41.43 5.23
N GLY A 233 0.65 40.32 4.50
CA GLY A 233 1.48 39.14 4.61
C GLY A 233 2.90 39.39 4.11
N THR A 234 3.90 39.11 4.96
CA THR A 234 5.32 39.28 4.63
C THR A 234 5.70 38.44 3.42
N TYR A 235 6.42 39.05 2.46
CA TYR A 235 6.98 38.34 1.32
C TYR A 235 8.13 37.43 1.75
N ILE A 236 8.05 36.16 1.38
CA ILE A 236 9.10 35.16 1.64
C ILE A 236 10.00 35.06 0.41
N MET A 237 9.42 34.68 -0.74
CA MET A 237 10.14 34.50 -2.01
C MET A 237 9.20 34.43 -3.21
N THR A 238 9.76 34.49 -4.41
CA THR A 238 9.03 34.23 -5.67
C THR A 238 9.30 32.80 -6.12
N LEU A 239 8.22 32.03 -6.31
CA LEU A 239 8.23 30.71 -6.92
C LEU A 239 8.06 30.87 -8.43
N LEU A 240 8.98 30.31 -9.22
CA LEU A 240 8.94 30.44 -10.67
C LEU A 240 7.79 29.63 -11.29
N ASN A 241 7.30 30.05 -12.45
CA ASN A 241 6.34 29.27 -13.22
C ASN A 241 6.91 27.88 -13.55
N GLY A 242 6.07 26.86 -13.39
CA GLY A 242 6.48 25.46 -13.52
C GLY A 242 6.90 24.80 -12.22
N THR A 243 7.11 25.56 -11.13
CA THR A 243 7.40 25.00 -9.81
C THR A 243 6.22 24.14 -9.33
N ILE A 244 6.52 22.92 -8.86
CA ILE A 244 5.53 22.03 -8.27
C ILE A 244 5.43 22.33 -6.77
N VAL A 245 4.20 22.52 -6.31
CA VAL A 245 3.86 22.77 -4.91
C VAL A 245 2.82 21.75 -4.43
N GLU A 246 2.87 21.47 -3.15
CA GLU A 246 1.90 20.63 -2.45
C GLU A 246 0.90 21.51 -1.70
N THR A 247 -0.37 21.13 -1.67
CA THR A 247 -1.39 21.79 -0.86
C THR A 247 -2.35 20.78 -0.26
N TYR A 248 -2.87 21.07 0.93
CA TYR A 248 -3.81 20.21 1.66
C TYR A 248 -5.25 20.74 1.58
N GLY A 249 -5.53 21.67 0.66
CA GLY A 249 -6.87 22.24 0.48
C GLY A 249 -7.25 23.29 1.52
N GLU A 250 -6.26 23.93 2.14
CA GLU A 250 -6.46 25.05 3.05
C GLU A 250 -6.59 26.35 2.24
N PHE A 251 -7.79 26.96 2.29
CA PHE A 251 -8.11 28.20 1.59
C PHE A 251 -8.55 29.28 2.57
N GLU A 252 -8.11 30.50 2.33
CA GLU A 252 -8.54 31.67 3.09
C GLU A 252 -8.89 32.82 2.15
N VAL A 253 -10.04 33.46 2.36
CA VAL A 253 -10.47 34.60 1.55
C VAL A 253 -10.22 35.87 2.35
N VAL A 254 -9.24 36.66 1.92
CA VAL A 254 -8.88 37.94 2.54
C VAL A 254 -9.02 39.04 1.48
N ASN A 255 -9.77 40.08 1.80
CA ASN A 255 -10.05 41.20 0.87
C ASN A 255 -10.61 40.74 -0.49
N ASN A 256 -11.53 39.77 -0.48
CA ASN A 256 -12.18 39.22 -1.67
C ASN A 256 -11.21 38.51 -2.65
N ILE A 257 -10.02 38.13 -2.16
CA ILE A 257 -9.00 37.38 -2.89
C ILE A 257 -8.82 36.04 -2.18
N THR A 258 -8.88 34.94 -2.94
CA THR A 258 -8.67 33.59 -2.43
C THR A 258 -7.18 33.27 -2.37
N TRP A 259 -6.72 32.91 -1.18
CA TRP A 259 -5.38 32.45 -0.91
C TRP A 259 -5.40 30.96 -0.60
N VAL A 260 -4.37 30.24 -1.02
CA VAL A 260 -4.17 28.83 -0.77
C VAL A 260 -2.86 28.62 -0.03
N LYS A 261 -2.88 27.80 1.03
CA LYS A 261 -1.66 27.40 1.73
C LYS A 261 -0.94 26.32 0.92
N VAL A 262 0.33 26.55 0.65
CA VAL A 262 1.18 25.66 -0.15
C VAL A 262 2.49 25.34 0.56
N TYR A 263 3.04 24.20 0.19
CA TYR A 263 4.33 23.70 0.65
C TYR A 263 5.19 23.45 -0.58
N ALA A 264 6.23 24.24 -0.75
CA ALA A 264 7.17 24.14 -1.86
C ALA A 264 8.47 23.48 -1.39
N THR A 265 9.02 22.56 -2.19
CA THR A 265 10.33 21.94 -1.89
C THR A 265 11.41 22.56 -2.78
N LEU A 266 12.28 23.40 -2.21
CA LEU A 266 13.40 24.01 -2.93
C LEU A 266 14.72 23.55 -2.30
N ASN A 267 15.66 23.07 -3.12
CA ASN A 267 16.98 22.60 -2.68
C ASN A 267 16.94 21.56 -1.54
N GLY A 268 15.88 20.75 -1.47
CA GLY A 268 15.67 19.75 -0.41
C GLY A 268 15.11 20.30 0.91
N GLN A 269 14.79 21.59 0.99
CA GLN A 269 14.07 22.18 2.13
C GLN A 269 12.61 22.47 1.76
N GLN A 270 11.69 22.12 2.65
CA GLN A 270 10.28 22.46 2.52
C GLN A 270 10.06 23.87 3.08
N ILE A 271 9.38 24.70 2.30
CA ILE A 271 9.03 26.08 2.63
C ILE A 271 7.52 26.18 2.51
N GLU A 272 6.88 26.62 3.59
CA GLU A 272 5.44 26.85 3.60
C GLU A 272 5.10 28.32 3.39
N GLY A 273 3.91 28.58 2.86
CA GLY A 273 3.37 29.93 2.75
C GLY A 273 2.06 29.96 1.99
N TRP A 274 1.56 31.17 1.79
CA TRP A 274 0.32 31.48 1.12
C TRP A 274 0.58 32.02 -0.28
N LEU A 275 -0.16 31.49 -1.24
CA LEU A 275 -0.19 31.94 -2.62
C LEU A 275 -1.59 32.35 -3.03
N LEU A 276 -1.68 33.18 -4.06
CA LEU A 276 -2.95 33.46 -4.73
C LEU A 276 -3.44 32.18 -5.42
N GLU A 277 -4.71 31.84 -5.25
CA GLU A 277 -5.27 30.63 -5.87
C GLU A 277 -5.26 30.73 -7.42
N SER A 278 -5.39 31.94 -7.97
CA SER A 278 -5.39 32.19 -9.41
C SER A 278 -4.07 31.87 -10.12
N VAL A 279 -2.95 31.76 -9.39
CA VAL A 279 -1.63 31.43 -9.96
C VAL A 279 -1.24 29.98 -9.70
N VAL A 280 -2.17 29.16 -9.20
CA VAL A 280 -1.96 27.75 -8.85
C VAL A 280 -2.81 26.87 -9.78
N ALA A 281 -2.14 26.10 -10.64
CA ALA A 281 -2.79 25.17 -11.57
C ALA A 281 -2.76 23.74 -11.00
N TYR A 282 -3.92 23.23 -10.58
CA TYR A 282 -4.06 21.89 -10.02
C TYR A 282 -3.94 20.81 -11.11
N ALA A 283 -3.19 19.73 -10.85
CA ALA A 283 -3.02 18.62 -11.79
C ALA A 283 -4.24 17.68 -11.87
N THR A 284 -5.19 17.83 -10.96
CA THR A 284 -6.42 17.03 -10.88
C THR A 284 -7.56 17.99 -10.57
N PRO A 285 -8.73 17.89 -11.23
CA PRO A 285 -9.91 18.61 -10.79
C PRO A 285 -10.16 18.24 -9.32
N ALA A 286 -10.23 19.23 -8.44
CA ALA A 286 -10.61 19.01 -7.05
C ALA A 286 -11.94 18.24 -7.02
N PRO A 287 -12.12 17.22 -6.16
CA PRO A 287 -13.43 16.62 -5.96
C PRO A 287 -14.39 17.72 -5.50
N ASN A 288 -15.50 17.89 -6.21
CA ASN A 288 -16.56 18.81 -5.85
C ASN A 288 -17.33 18.29 -4.64
N PHE A 289 -16.75 18.39 -3.45
CA PHE A 289 -17.47 18.20 -2.19
C PHE A 289 -18.35 19.43 -1.89
N GLY A 290 -19.29 19.73 -2.79
CA GLY A 290 -20.42 20.55 -2.39
C GLY A 290 -21.16 19.80 -1.30
N ALA A 291 -21.25 20.38 -0.10
CA ALA A 291 -22.14 19.86 0.93
C ALA A 291 -23.54 19.76 0.30
N THR A 292 -24.02 18.54 0.10
CA THR A 292 -25.42 18.33 -0.28
C THR A 292 -26.22 18.90 0.87
N SER A 293 -27.00 19.95 0.61
CA SER A 293 -27.90 20.51 1.61
C SER A 293 -28.80 19.39 2.12
N THR A 294 -28.78 19.17 3.43
CA THR A 294 -29.69 18.26 4.11
C THR A 294 -31.12 18.63 3.69
N PRO A 295 -31.94 17.68 3.21
CA PRO A 295 -33.34 17.96 2.92
C PRO A 295 -34.01 18.44 4.22
N ALA A 296 -34.50 19.67 4.21
CA ALA A 296 -35.31 20.19 5.30
C ALA A 296 -36.57 19.33 5.43
N VAL A 297 -36.73 18.67 6.58
CA VAL A 297 -38.00 18.03 6.94
C VAL A 297 -38.99 19.15 7.23
N THR A 298 -39.80 19.49 6.24
CA THR A 298 -40.96 20.36 6.41
C THR A 298 -41.96 19.64 7.32
N THR A 299 -41.98 20.00 8.60
CA THR A 299 -43.09 19.63 9.48
C THR A 299 -44.28 20.52 9.13
N THR A 300 -45.20 20.01 8.31
CA THR A 300 -46.50 20.63 8.09
C THR A 300 -47.29 20.60 9.39
N PRO A 301 -47.68 21.75 9.98
CA PRO A 301 -48.64 21.74 11.08
C PRO A 301 -50.02 21.37 10.53
N THR A 302 -50.62 20.32 11.10
CA THR A 302 -52.00 19.91 10.77
C THR A 302 -52.99 20.87 11.45
N PRO A 303 -54.07 21.30 10.76
CA PRO A 303 -55.12 22.15 11.32
C PRO A 303 -55.99 21.43 12.35
#